data_AF-A0A957R5U1-F1
#
_entry.id   AF-A0A957R5U1-F1
#
_cell.length_a   1.000
_cell.length_b   1.000
_cell.length_c   1.000
_cell.angle_alpha   90.00
_cell.angle_beta   90.00
_cell.angle_gamma   90.00
#
_symmetry.space_group_name_H-M   'P 1'
#
loop_
_entity.id
_entity.type
_entity.pdbx_description
1 polymer ?
#
loop_
_entity_poly.entity_id
_entity_poly.type
_entity_poly.pdbx_seq_one_letter_code
_entity_poly.pdbx_strand_id
1 'polypeptide(L)'
;VYLEEALTIAQEINEPARMIAILWAYALFYELQEAWPDAITYYRQRLDLARETHHPNALMYGPLDLARIYLRLNLTEQARHYLLQAIEKILEKGSTQEYALALFVLSDYFQATADYYQSARLYFIYLQIGVNDIELANDYARLRQTLQAQLSPAEWKNLQHETFLDNLKQLIEALGKKLSQPL
;
A
#
# COMPACT_ATOMS: atom_id res chain seq x y z
N VAL A 1 -3.47 12.94 23.86
CA VAL A 1 -3.49 12.47 25.25
C VAL A 1 -2.99 11.03 25.36
N TYR A 2 -3.77 9.96 25.12
CA TYR A 2 -3.27 8.58 25.32
C TYR A 2 -2.08 8.16 24.42
N LEU A 3 -2.10 8.50 23.12
CA LEU A 3 -0.97 8.17 22.22
C LEU A 3 0.29 8.99 22.54
N GLU A 4 0.13 10.16 23.16
CA GLU A 4 1.24 11.07 23.49
C GLU A 4 1.97 10.58 24.72
N GLU A 5 1.21 10.27 25.78
CA GLU A 5 1.72 9.62 26.98
C GLU A 5 2.40 8.28 26.64
N ALA A 6 1.78 7.46 25.77
CA ALA A 6 2.38 6.21 25.33
C ALA A 6 3.72 6.42 24.60
N LEU A 7 3.82 7.45 23.75
CA LEU A 7 5.06 7.77 23.03
C LEU A 7 6.15 8.23 23.99
N THR A 8 5.81 9.10 24.95
CA THR A 8 6.73 9.54 26.00
C THR A 8 7.26 8.37 26.81
N ILE A 9 6.38 7.48 27.28
CA ILE A 9 6.79 6.28 28.02
C ILE A 9 7.71 5.41 27.16
N ALA A 10 7.37 5.18 25.89
CA ALA A 10 8.18 4.37 24.98
C ALA A 10 9.57 4.97 24.73
N GLN A 11 9.69 6.31 24.69
CA GLN A 11 10.96 7.03 24.62
C GLN A 11 11.77 6.88 25.91
N GLU A 12 11.13 7.04 27.08
CA GLU A 12 11.79 6.93 28.39
C GLU A 12 12.37 5.52 28.63
N ILE A 13 11.67 4.48 28.18
CA ILE A 13 12.14 3.08 28.31
C ILE A 13 12.98 2.61 27.11
N ASN A 14 13.24 3.48 26.13
CA ASN A 14 14.01 3.21 24.92
C ASN A 14 13.55 1.96 24.14
N GLU A 15 12.24 1.88 23.89
CA GLU A 15 11.59 0.76 23.20
C GLU A 15 11.16 1.17 21.77
N PRO A 16 12.07 1.13 20.78
CA PRO A 16 11.80 1.63 19.43
C PRO A 16 10.67 0.90 18.72
N ALA A 17 10.48 -0.40 18.99
CA ALA A 17 9.36 -1.16 18.42
C ALA A 17 8.00 -0.62 18.89
N ARG A 18 7.90 -0.19 20.15
CA ARG A 18 6.69 0.46 20.69
C ARG A 18 6.48 1.83 20.07
N MET A 19 7.54 2.62 19.96
CA MET A 19 7.50 3.93 19.30
C MET A 19 7.00 3.80 17.85
N ILE A 20 7.52 2.84 17.09
CA ILE A 20 7.08 2.54 15.71
C ILE A 20 5.59 2.21 15.65
N ALA A 21 5.09 1.37 16.55
CA ALA A 21 3.67 1.02 16.61
C ALA A 21 2.79 2.23 16.97
N ILE A 22 3.25 3.08 17.90
CA ILE A 22 2.53 4.30 18.30
C ILE A 22 2.51 5.33 17.17
N LEU A 23 3.63 5.52 16.46
CA LEU A 23 3.69 6.39 15.28
C LEU A 23 2.76 5.90 14.16
N TRP A 24 2.66 4.58 13.97
CA TRP A 24 1.67 4.00 13.05
C TRP A 24 0.23 4.31 13.47
N ALA A 25 -0.08 4.17 14.76
CA ALA A 25 -1.40 4.49 15.30
C ALA A 25 -1.74 5.98 15.15
N TYR A 26 -0.78 6.88 15.35
CA TYR A 26 -0.95 8.30 15.05
C TYR A 26 -1.25 8.55 13.58
N ALA A 27 -0.48 7.93 12.69
CA ALA A 27 -0.67 8.08 11.25
C ALA A 27 -2.08 7.63 10.84
N LEU A 28 -2.53 6.47 11.31
CA LEU A 28 -3.89 5.98 11.09
C LEU A 28 -4.96 6.90 11.70
N PHE A 29 -4.74 7.40 12.92
CA PHE A 29 -5.66 8.33 13.56
C PHE A 29 -5.91 9.56 12.69
N TYR A 30 -4.84 10.19 12.21
CA TYR A 30 -4.96 11.35 11.33
C TYR A 30 -5.47 10.98 9.93
N GLU A 31 -5.15 9.79 9.40
CA GLU A 31 -5.71 9.29 8.14
C GLU A 31 -7.23 9.16 8.22
N LEU A 32 -7.76 8.61 9.32
CA LEU A 32 -9.20 8.47 9.56
C LEU A 32 -9.91 9.82 9.75
N GLN A 33 -9.19 10.87 10.15
CA GLN A 33 -9.70 12.23 10.23
C GLN A 33 -9.51 13.02 8.92
N GLU A 34 -8.98 12.39 7.87
CA GLU A 34 -8.59 13.02 6.61
C GLU A 34 -7.60 14.19 6.80
N ALA A 35 -6.87 14.19 7.92
CA ALA A 35 -5.78 15.12 8.21
C ALA A 35 -4.49 14.62 7.56
N TRP A 36 -4.48 14.63 6.22
CA TRP A 36 -3.44 14.01 5.40
C TRP A 36 -2.02 14.50 5.70
N PRO A 37 -1.75 15.81 5.92
CA PRO A 37 -0.40 16.29 6.23
C PRO A 37 0.15 15.69 7.54
N ASP A 38 -0.68 15.59 8.57
CA ASP A 38 -0.32 15.00 9.85
C ASP A 38 -0.09 13.49 9.70
N ALA A 39 -1.00 12.78 9.02
CA ALA A 39 -0.85 11.36 8.74
C ALA A 39 0.47 11.03 8.01
N ILE A 40 0.79 11.79 6.95
CA ILE A 40 2.07 11.67 6.22
C ILE A 40 3.26 11.92 7.15
N THR A 41 3.16 12.89 8.05
CA THR A 41 4.22 13.22 9.00
C THR A 41 4.51 12.04 9.92
N TYR A 42 3.49 11.43 10.50
CA TYR A 42 3.65 10.26 11.37
C TYR A 42 4.07 9.00 10.61
N TYR A 43 3.58 8.78 9.39
CA TYR A 43 4.06 7.68 8.54
C TYR A 43 5.55 7.82 8.19
N ARG A 44 6.02 9.04 7.92
CA ARG A 44 7.44 9.31 7.68
C ARG A 44 8.28 9.09 8.93
N GLN A 45 7.88 9.65 10.07
CA GLN A 45 8.57 9.44 11.34
C GLN A 45 8.70 7.96 11.69
N ARG A 46 7.63 7.18 11.48
CA ARG A 46 7.66 5.72 11.65
C ARG A 46 8.69 5.06 10.75
N LEU A 47 8.71 5.42 9.46
CA LEU A 47 9.63 4.82 8.49
C LEU A 47 11.08 5.21 8.77
N ASP A 48 11.34 6.45 9.17
CA ASP A 48 12.67 6.92 9.53
C ASP A 48 13.19 6.23 10.80
N LEU A 49 12.36 6.12 11.84
CA LEU A 49 12.71 5.34 13.03
C LEU A 49 12.95 3.86 12.69
N ALA A 50 12.18 3.29 11.78
CA ALA A 50 12.39 1.91 11.32
C ALA A 50 13.71 1.72 10.56
N ARG A 51 14.18 2.75 9.83
CA ARG A 51 15.50 2.75 9.19
C ARG A 51 16.62 2.83 10.22
N GLU A 52 16.48 3.70 11.22
CA GLU A 52 17.46 3.86 12.30
C GLU A 52 17.60 2.61 13.17
N THR A 53 16.50 1.92 13.42
CA THR A 53 16.43 0.78 14.36
C THR A 53 16.36 -0.57 13.66
N HIS A 54 16.45 -0.58 12.32
CA HIS A 54 16.35 -1.76 11.47
C HIS A 54 15.09 -2.62 11.71
N HIS A 55 13.96 -1.97 12.00
CA HIS A 55 12.72 -2.67 12.31
C HIS A 55 12.08 -3.27 11.04
N PRO A 56 12.08 -4.60 10.86
CA PRO A 56 11.84 -5.24 9.57
C PRO A 56 10.43 -5.00 9.01
N ASN A 57 9.39 -5.08 9.85
CA ASN A 57 8.01 -4.95 9.38
C ASN A 57 7.71 -3.51 8.92
N ALA A 58 8.15 -2.51 9.68
CA ALA A 58 7.94 -1.11 9.32
C ALA A 58 8.77 -0.70 8.08
N LEU A 59 9.93 -1.31 7.86
CA LEU A 59 10.67 -1.17 6.60
C LEU A 59 9.96 -1.83 5.42
N MET A 60 9.25 -2.94 5.64
CA MET A 60 8.47 -3.62 4.60
C MET A 60 7.19 -2.85 4.23
N TYR A 61 6.38 -2.45 5.22
CA TYR A 61 5.06 -1.87 4.98
C TYR A 61 5.04 -0.33 4.93
N GLY A 62 6.00 0.34 5.58
CA GLY A 62 6.04 1.80 5.64
C GLY A 62 6.01 2.50 4.27
N PRO A 63 6.74 2.01 3.25
CA PRO A 63 6.64 2.56 1.90
C PRO A 63 5.26 2.32 1.25
N LEU A 64 4.58 1.20 1.51
CA LEU A 64 3.21 0.97 1.02
C LEU A 64 2.21 1.95 1.64
N ASP A 65 2.32 2.21 2.95
CA ASP A 65 1.47 3.18 3.64
C ASP A 65 1.62 4.58 3.04
N LEU A 66 2.87 5.02 2.81
CA LEU A 66 3.15 6.29 2.17
C LEU A 66 2.64 6.34 0.72
N ALA A 67 2.83 5.27 -0.05
CA ALA A 67 2.30 5.21 -1.41
C ALA A 67 0.78 5.37 -1.44
N ARG A 68 0.05 4.64 -0.58
CA ARG A 68 -1.42 4.70 -0.46
C ARG A 68 -1.91 6.12 -0.13
N ILE A 69 -1.31 6.79 0.85
CA ILE A 69 -1.75 8.14 1.23
C ILE A 69 -1.45 9.17 0.15
N TYR A 70 -0.32 9.07 -0.56
CA TYR A 70 -0.04 9.94 -1.70
C TYR A 70 -1.00 9.70 -2.88
N LEU A 71 -1.44 8.47 -3.12
CA LEU A 71 -2.47 8.17 -4.13
C LEU A 71 -3.81 8.84 -3.78
N ARG A 72 -4.23 8.81 -2.51
CA ARG A 72 -5.45 9.49 -2.04
C ARG A 72 -5.39 11.01 -2.27
N LEU A 73 -4.19 11.58 -2.25
CA LEU A 73 -3.95 12.99 -2.53
C LEU A 73 -3.71 13.32 -4.01
N ASN A 74 -3.81 12.33 -4.91
CA ASN A 74 -3.46 12.45 -6.33
C ASN A 74 -1.99 12.90 -6.56
N LEU A 75 -1.10 12.61 -5.61
CA LEU A 75 0.32 12.88 -5.68
C LEU A 75 1.06 11.67 -6.26
N THR A 76 0.78 11.40 -7.53
CA THR A 76 1.14 10.15 -8.21
C THR A 76 2.65 9.90 -8.28
N GLU A 77 3.48 10.94 -8.45
CA GLU A 77 4.94 10.77 -8.48
C GLU A 77 5.52 10.39 -7.10
N GLN A 78 5.02 11.01 -6.03
CA GLN A 78 5.40 10.62 -4.67
C GLN A 78 4.93 9.21 -4.36
N ALA A 79 3.70 8.86 -4.74
CA ALA A 79 3.18 7.52 -4.59
C ALA A 79 4.06 6.49 -5.33
N ARG A 80 4.38 6.76 -6.59
CA ARG A 80 5.27 5.95 -7.43
C ARG A 80 6.62 5.73 -6.78
N HIS A 81 7.23 6.80 -6.24
CA HIS A 81 8.52 6.73 -5.55
C HIS A 81 8.50 5.74 -4.36
N TYR A 82 7.49 5.84 -3.49
CA TYR A 82 7.37 4.94 -2.34
C TYR A 82 6.92 3.53 -2.74
N LEU A 83 6.10 3.40 -3.78
CA LEU A 83 5.68 2.10 -4.31
C LEU A 83 6.87 1.32 -4.91
N LEU A 84 7.79 1.99 -5.61
CA LEU A 84 9.03 1.37 -6.10
C LEU A 84 9.92 0.87 -4.94
N GLN A 85 10.04 1.64 -3.86
CA GLN A 85 10.76 1.19 -2.65
C GLN A 85 10.09 -0.04 -2.02
N ALA A 86 8.76 -0.06 -1.94
CA ALA A 86 8.02 -1.22 -1.44
C ALA A 86 8.29 -2.46 -2.30
N ILE A 87 8.16 -2.32 -3.62
CA ILE A 87 8.35 -3.41 -4.59
C ILE A 87 9.73 -4.03 -4.46
N GLU A 88 10.78 -3.21 -4.37
CA GLU A 88 12.16 -3.69 -4.17
C GLU A 88 12.23 -4.61 -2.93
N LYS A 89 11.69 -4.16 -1.79
CA LYS A 89 11.74 -4.93 -0.54
C LYS A 89 10.90 -6.21 -0.58
N ILE A 90 9.74 -6.13 -1.20
CA ILE A 90 8.79 -7.22 -1.34
C ILE A 90 9.36 -8.30 -2.28
N LEU A 91 10.06 -7.93 -3.36
CA LEU A 91 10.72 -8.89 -4.25
C LEU A 91 11.90 -9.61 -3.59
N GLU A 92 12.58 -8.96 -2.63
CA GLU A 92 13.68 -9.58 -1.88
C GLU A 92 13.18 -10.61 -0.85
N LYS A 93 12.16 -10.25 -0.06
CA LYS A 93 11.78 -11.00 1.17
C LYS A 93 10.28 -11.20 1.38
N GLY A 94 9.44 -10.75 0.45
CA GLY A 94 7.99 -10.81 0.57
C GLY A 94 7.45 -12.23 0.45
N SER A 95 6.37 -12.48 1.19
CA SER A 95 5.52 -13.65 1.06
C SER A 95 4.31 -13.31 0.16
N THR A 96 3.43 -14.30 -0.02
CA THR A 96 2.15 -14.10 -0.70
C THR A 96 1.33 -12.94 -0.14
N GLN A 97 1.40 -12.68 1.18
CA GLN A 97 0.70 -11.56 1.80
C GLN A 97 1.27 -10.22 1.34
N GLU A 98 2.60 -10.05 1.36
CA GLU A 98 3.23 -8.82 0.89
C GLU A 98 3.01 -8.60 -0.62
N TYR A 99 3.04 -9.67 -1.41
CA TYR A 99 2.69 -9.58 -2.83
C TYR A 99 1.26 -9.11 -3.04
N ALA A 100 0.29 -9.65 -2.30
CA ALA A 100 -1.09 -9.21 -2.36
C ALA A 100 -1.23 -7.73 -2.02
N LEU A 101 -0.59 -7.26 -0.95
CA LEU A 101 -0.61 -5.85 -0.56
C LEU A 101 0.04 -4.94 -1.61
N ALA A 102 1.15 -5.36 -2.23
CA ALA A 102 1.76 -4.60 -3.33
C ALA A 102 0.83 -4.50 -4.54
N LEU A 103 0.17 -5.60 -4.91
CA LEU A 103 -0.79 -5.62 -6.02
C LEU A 103 -1.99 -4.72 -5.77
N PHE A 104 -2.44 -4.64 -4.52
CA PHE A 104 -3.49 -3.71 -4.14
C PHE A 104 -3.08 -2.25 -4.39
N VAL A 105 -1.94 -1.83 -3.85
CA VAL A 105 -1.48 -0.43 -4.01
C VAL A 105 -1.12 -0.14 -5.47
N LEU A 106 -0.61 -1.12 -6.22
CA LEU A 106 -0.43 -1.02 -7.67
C LEU A 106 -1.76 -0.86 -8.42
N SER A 107 -2.82 -1.53 -7.96
CA SER A 107 -4.16 -1.38 -8.53
C SER A 107 -4.68 0.04 -8.36
N ASP A 108 -4.54 0.62 -7.17
CA ASP A 108 -4.87 2.02 -6.89
C ASP A 108 -4.02 2.97 -7.71
N TYR A 109 -2.72 2.67 -7.88
CA TYR A 109 -1.83 3.46 -8.73
C TYR A 109 -2.32 3.50 -10.18
N PHE A 110 -2.65 2.34 -10.76
CA PHE A 110 -3.15 2.28 -12.15
C PHE A 110 -4.52 2.94 -12.29
N GLN A 111 -5.37 2.86 -11.27
CA GLN A 111 -6.63 3.60 -11.23
C GLN A 111 -6.38 5.11 -11.26
N ALA A 112 -5.46 5.61 -10.43
CA ALA A 112 -5.09 7.02 -10.36
C ALA A 112 -4.45 7.53 -11.67
N THR A 113 -3.75 6.66 -12.42
CA THR A 113 -3.20 6.98 -13.75
C THR A 113 -4.14 6.63 -14.91
N ALA A 114 -5.43 6.36 -14.63
CA ALA A 114 -6.46 6.01 -15.61
C ALA A 114 -6.19 4.74 -16.47
N ASP A 115 -5.30 3.86 -16.04
CA ASP A 115 -5.11 2.52 -16.62
C ASP A 115 -6.07 1.53 -15.94
N TYR A 116 -7.37 1.74 -16.15
CA TYR A 116 -8.44 1.00 -15.47
C TYR A 116 -8.43 -0.50 -15.77
N TYR A 117 -7.96 -0.90 -16.96
CA TYR A 117 -7.83 -2.31 -17.31
C TYR A 117 -6.77 -2.99 -16.46
N GLN A 118 -5.56 -2.40 -16.35
CA GLN A 118 -4.54 -2.96 -15.47
C GLN A 118 -4.96 -2.93 -14.01
N SER A 119 -5.56 -1.84 -13.55
CA SER A 119 -6.11 -1.75 -12.19
C SER A 119 -7.09 -2.90 -11.91
N ALA A 120 -8.09 -3.11 -12.76
CA ALA A 120 -9.04 -4.20 -12.60
C ALA A 120 -8.38 -5.58 -12.67
N ARG A 121 -7.41 -5.77 -13.57
CA ARG A 121 -6.63 -6.99 -13.62
C ARG A 121 -5.95 -7.28 -12.29
N LEU A 122 -5.24 -6.31 -11.71
CA LEU A 122 -4.58 -6.50 -10.41
C LEU A 122 -5.57 -6.70 -9.26
N TYR A 123 -6.71 -6.02 -9.30
CA TYR A 123 -7.81 -6.22 -8.36
C TYR A 123 -8.31 -7.67 -8.38
N PHE A 124 -8.55 -8.27 -9.56
CA PHE A 124 -8.98 -9.66 -9.64
C PHE A 124 -7.90 -10.66 -9.21
N ILE A 125 -6.64 -10.38 -9.52
CA ILE A 125 -5.52 -11.19 -9.02
C ILE A 125 -5.50 -11.19 -7.51
N TYR A 126 -5.61 -10.02 -6.88
CA TYR A 126 -5.66 -9.92 -5.42
C TYR A 126 -6.80 -10.77 -4.83
N LEU A 127 -8.02 -10.67 -5.39
CA LEU A 127 -9.17 -11.44 -4.91
C LEU A 127 -8.95 -12.95 -4.98
N GLN A 128 -8.25 -13.44 -6.01
CA GLN A 128 -7.92 -14.86 -6.16
C GLN A 128 -6.91 -15.36 -5.13
N ILE A 129 -6.04 -14.48 -4.61
CA ILE A 129 -5.09 -14.83 -3.55
C ILE A 129 -5.84 -15.12 -2.23
N GLY A 130 -6.98 -14.48 -2.00
CA GLY A 130 -7.83 -14.74 -0.83
C GLY A 130 -7.27 -14.21 0.48
N VAL A 131 -6.41 -13.19 0.44
CA VAL A 131 -5.97 -12.47 1.65
C VAL A 131 -7.13 -11.61 2.13
N ASN A 132 -7.66 -11.92 3.32
CA ASN A 132 -8.69 -11.11 3.97
C ASN A 132 -8.02 -10.10 4.89
N ASP A 133 -7.81 -8.89 4.40
CA ASP A 133 -7.41 -7.75 5.23
C ASP A 133 -8.63 -6.86 5.51
N ILE A 134 -9.05 -6.81 6.77
CA ILE A 134 -10.23 -6.07 7.21
C ILE A 134 -10.03 -4.57 6.99
N GLU A 135 -8.79 -4.06 7.08
CA GLU A 135 -8.49 -2.64 6.90
C GLU A 135 -8.74 -2.18 5.45
N LEU A 136 -8.56 -3.09 4.49
CA LEU A 136 -8.70 -2.78 3.06
C LEU A 136 -10.12 -3.00 2.51
N ALA A 137 -11.02 -3.65 3.26
CA ALA A 137 -12.34 -4.06 2.76
C ALA A 137 -13.19 -2.89 2.21
N ASN A 138 -13.13 -1.72 2.88
CA ASN A 138 -13.85 -0.52 2.43
C ASN A 138 -13.22 0.12 1.19
N ASP A 139 -11.90 0.07 1.06
CA ASP A 139 -11.19 0.56 -0.11
C ASP A 139 -11.48 -0.34 -1.32
N TYR A 140 -11.56 -1.66 -1.11
CA TYR A 140 -11.93 -2.62 -2.14
C TYR A 140 -13.31 -2.40 -2.72
N ALA A 141 -14.30 -2.08 -1.88
CA ALA A 141 -15.66 -1.82 -2.36
C ALA A 141 -15.70 -0.58 -3.27
N ARG A 142 -14.98 0.49 -2.88
CA ARG A 142 -14.87 1.75 -3.65
C ARG A 142 -14.11 1.54 -4.96
N LEU A 143 -12.98 0.85 -4.91
CA LEU A 143 -12.18 0.51 -6.07
C LEU A 143 -13.00 -0.33 -7.07
N ARG A 144 -13.68 -1.38 -6.59
CA ARG A 144 -14.55 -2.23 -7.41
C ARG A 144 -15.62 -1.40 -8.13
N GLN A 145 -16.34 -0.55 -7.40
CA GLN A 145 -17.39 0.28 -7.98
C GLN A 145 -16.84 1.21 -9.08
N THR A 146 -15.68 1.80 -8.83
CA THR A 146 -15.02 2.68 -9.81
C THR A 146 -14.66 1.91 -11.08
N LEU A 147 -14.05 0.74 -10.93
CA LEU A 147 -13.62 -0.08 -12.07
C LEU A 147 -14.82 -0.61 -12.87
N GLN A 148 -15.92 -0.99 -12.22
CA GLN A 148 -17.15 -1.39 -12.90
C GLN A 148 -17.78 -0.25 -13.71
N ALA A 149 -17.60 1.01 -13.30
CA ALA A 149 -18.10 2.16 -14.02
C ALA A 149 -17.24 2.53 -15.25
N GLN A 150 -15.94 2.20 -15.21
CA GLN A 150 -14.98 2.57 -16.27
C GLN A 150 -14.78 1.48 -17.33
N LEU A 151 -15.06 0.21 -17.00
CA LEU A 151 -14.89 -0.92 -17.91
C LEU A 151 -16.21 -1.35 -18.55
N SER A 152 -16.14 -1.90 -19.76
CA SER A 152 -17.30 -2.54 -20.35
C SER A 152 -17.70 -3.81 -19.58
N PRO A 153 -18.99 -4.21 -19.61
CA PRO A 153 -19.44 -5.46 -18.99
C PRO A 153 -18.68 -6.70 -19.50
N ALA A 154 -18.24 -6.67 -20.76
CA ALA A 154 -17.47 -7.76 -21.38
C ALA A 154 -16.05 -7.84 -20.81
N GLU A 155 -15.33 -6.71 -20.72
CA GLU A 155 -13.99 -6.67 -20.11
C GLU A 155 -14.03 -7.10 -18.65
N TRP A 156 -14.98 -6.57 -17.88
CA TRP A 156 -15.18 -6.95 -16.49
C TRP A 156 -15.41 -8.46 -16.34
N LYS A 157 -16.30 -9.03 -17.16
CA LYS A 157 -16.60 -10.47 -17.14
C LYS A 157 -15.39 -11.31 -17.55
N ASN A 158 -14.61 -10.88 -18.54
CA ASN A 158 -13.43 -11.61 -18.97
C ASN A 158 -12.38 -11.70 -17.84
N LEU A 159 -12.10 -10.58 -17.19
CA LEU A 159 -11.14 -10.52 -16.08
C LEU A 159 -11.56 -11.38 -14.87
N GLN A 160 -12.86 -11.55 -14.64
CA GLN A 160 -13.38 -12.43 -13.57
C GLN A 160 -13.01 -13.91 -13.76
N HIS A 161 -12.85 -14.37 -15.00
CA HIS A 161 -12.63 -15.78 -15.32
C HIS A 161 -11.18 -16.08 -15.74
N GLU A 162 -10.33 -15.06 -15.84
CA GLU A 162 -8.92 -15.23 -16.14
C GLU A 162 -8.21 -15.83 -14.91
N THR A 163 -7.42 -16.89 -15.12
CA THR A 163 -6.65 -17.55 -14.06
C THR A 163 -5.23 -16.99 -14.06
N PHE A 164 -4.81 -16.38 -12.96
CA PHE A 164 -3.64 -15.50 -12.97
C PHE A 164 -2.40 -16.01 -12.22
N LEU A 165 -2.34 -17.30 -11.87
CA LEU A 165 -1.37 -17.83 -10.91
C LEU A 165 0.00 -18.24 -11.48
N ASP A 166 0.51 -17.57 -12.51
CA ASP A 166 1.79 -17.98 -13.12
C ASP A 166 3.05 -17.30 -12.55
N ASN A 167 2.95 -16.60 -11.40
CA ASN A 167 4.03 -16.18 -10.47
C ASN A 167 3.91 -14.69 -10.07
N LEU A 168 3.35 -14.43 -8.88
CA LEU A 168 3.16 -13.07 -8.34
C LEU A 168 4.46 -12.25 -8.31
N LYS A 169 5.59 -12.90 -8.03
CA LYS A 169 6.90 -12.24 -8.01
C LYS A 169 7.26 -11.68 -9.38
N GLN A 170 7.10 -12.47 -10.45
CA GLN A 170 7.40 -12.02 -11.81
C GLN A 170 6.47 -10.89 -12.26
N LEU A 171 5.19 -10.97 -11.90
CA LEU A 171 4.22 -9.92 -12.17
C LEU A 171 4.66 -8.60 -11.51
N ILE A 172 4.95 -8.63 -10.20
CA ILE A 172 5.37 -7.44 -9.45
C ILE A 172 6.69 -6.90 -10.00
N GLU A 173 7.64 -7.76 -10.38
CA GLU A 173 8.89 -7.35 -11.00
C GLU A 173 8.66 -6.64 -12.34
N ALA A 174 7.79 -7.17 -13.20
CA ALA A 174 7.44 -6.54 -14.48
C ALA A 174 6.75 -5.19 -14.29
N LEU A 175 5.83 -5.10 -13.33
CA LEU A 175 5.15 -3.85 -12.99
C LEU A 175 6.14 -2.83 -12.41
N GLY A 176 7.04 -3.24 -11.51
CA GLY A 176 8.11 -2.40 -10.99
C GLY A 176 8.99 -1.83 -12.10
N LYS A 177 9.39 -2.65 -13.08
CA LYS A 177 10.14 -2.19 -14.26
C LYS A 177 9.36 -1.18 -15.09
N LYS A 178 8.06 -1.39 -15.33
CA LYS A 178 7.18 -0.43 -16.02
C LYS A 178 7.11 0.89 -15.25
N LEU A 179 6.94 0.82 -13.93
CA LEU A 179 6.90 2.00 -13.05
C LEU A 179 8.25 2.71 -12.97
N SER A 180 9.40 2.08 -13.21
CA SER A 180 10.70 2.77 -13.19
C SER A 180 11.00 3.60 -14.44
N GLN A 181 10.23 3.45 -15.52
CA GLN A 181 10.42 4.22 -16.74
C GLN A 181 9.79 5.62 -16.63
N PRO A 182 10.44 6.69 -17.15
CA PRO A 182 9.81 8.01 -17.21
C PRO A 182 8.50 7.95 -18.00
N LEU A 183 7.51 8.74 -17.57
CA LEU A 183 6.21 8.89 -18.23
C LEU A 183 6.34 9.47 -19.64
#